data_AF-A0A6J6N1V0-F1
#
_entry.id   AF-A0A6J6N1V0-F1
#
_cell.length_a   1.000
_cell.length_b   1.000
_cell.length_c   1.000
_cell.angle_alpha   90.00
_cell.angle_beta   90.00
_cell.angle_gamma   90.00
#
_symmetry.space_group_name_H-M   'P 1'
#
loop_
_entity.id
_entity.type
_entity.pdbx_description
1 polymer ?
#
loop_
_entity_poly.entity_id
_entity_poly.type
_entity_poly.pdbx_seq_one_letter_code
_entity_poly.pdbx_strand_id
1 'polypeptide(L)'
;MDSGSNAAPNPAEQSVGNAQVSPDGPGRSDRDQTVRWLAAILSLTAAAIHFGYAPHHLSDDWAHGWFFMVIAAYQCLFAVLIVARPRRWVWASAIVVNAGIIATWLVSRTVGLPFGPEELRSESFSAPDIVSSVIAGVIIVLSIVALSFPAVLQRQSQDRVSLRFAAFAIGTVAVVLGALMLTPTYTSAHEAAGHGHSETTSLDGTTPCELSGPPASPGQVALDAEGHSHRGPSPQVVLTQAEREQLIAQQELARTVVAKYPTVADAEAGGYRKSTEFVPCIGAHYTNPRLTFGFNPARPSELLFDGTSPNSKIVGLSYLVFSLGGAPDGFAGGNDIWHQHNSNGGLCQKGGVIVGAEAMSEDDCKALGGKKIALDNVWMLHDWIVPGWECSWGVFAGECPELGGRTGGTAWDEPAPGSAGAQLTAAK
;
A
#
# COMPACT_ATOMS: atom_id res chain seq x y z
N MET A 1 71.76 -18.21 77.76
CA MET A 1 70.90 -17.80 78.89
C MET A 1 70.24 -16.50 78.48
N ASP A 2 68.93 -16.57 78.21
CA ASP A 2 67.84 -15.61 78.48
C ASP A 2 68.06 -14.11 78.18
N SER A 3 67.17 -13.33 77.56
CA SER A 3 65.75 -13.43 77.15
C SER A 3 65.53 -12.29 76.13
N GLY A 4 64.80 -12.42 75.00
CA GLY A 4 63.34 -12.45 74.92
C GLY A 4 62.72 -11.04 74.88
N SER A 5 62.32 -10.53 73.71
CA SER A 5 60.97 -9.99 73.43
C SER A 5 60.88 -9.23 72.09
N ASN A 6 59.77 -9.46 71.40
CA ASN A 6 59.36 -9.04 70.05
C ASN A 6 58.99 -7.56 69.92
N ALA A 7 59.20 -6.98 68.73
CA ALA A 7 58.19 -6.19 68.00
C ALA A 7 58.69 -5.83 66.59
N ALA A 8 57.89 -6.15 65.57
CA ALA A 8 58.05 -5.83 64.15
C ALA A 8 57.43 -4.45 63.80
N PRO A 9 57.38 -4.00 62.53
CA PRO A 9 58.43 -3.91 61.52
C PRO A 9 58.62 -2.47 60.97
N ASN A 10 59.70 -2.30 60.21
CA ASN A 10 60.18 -1.09 59.52
C ASN A 10 59.17 -0.41 58.56
N PRO A 11 59.10 0.93 58.52
CA PRO A 11 58.59 1.68 57.38
C PRO A 11 59.71 2.32 56.54
N ALA A 12 59.42 2.44 55.25
CA ALA A 12 60.07 3.33 54.26
C ALA A 12 61.47 2.95 53.75
N GLU A 13 61.53 2.33 52.57
CA GLU A 13 62.22 2.97 51.44
C GLU A 13 61.73 2.44 50.08
N GLN A 14 61.22 3.41 49.33
CA GLN A 14 60.84 3.49 47.92
C GLN A 14 61.44 2.44 46.96
N SER A 15 60.55 1.71 46.29
CA SER A 15 60.80 1.14 44.96
C SER A 15 59.60 1.49 44.06
N VAL A 16 59.74 2.59 43.32
CA VAL A 16 58.84 2.97 42.22
C VAL A 16 59.09 2.01 41.06
N GLY A 17 58.08 1.25 40.66
CA GLY A 17 58.20 0.30 39.56
C GLY A 17 56.88 -0.36 39.17
N ASN A 18 56.09 0.35 38.36
CA ASN A 18 55.04 -0.11 37.45
C ASN A 18 54.23 -1.36 37.83
N ALA A 19 53.05 -1.14 38.42
CA ALA A 19 51.91 -1.98 38.13
C ALA A 19 51.53 -1.80 36.64
N GLN A 20 51.78 -2.81 35.82
CA GLN A 20 51.12 -2.94 34.51
C GLN A 20 49.64 -3.20 34.76
N VAL A 21 48.87 -2.12 34.81
CA VAL A 21 47.41 -2.16 34.72
C VAL A 21 47.06 -2.41 33.25
N SER A 22 46.44 -3.56 32.97
CA SER A 22 45.78 -3.85 31.70
C SER A 22 44.78 -2.74 31.35
N PRO A 23 44.77 -2.18 30.13
CA PRO A 23 43.66 -1.39 29.66
C PRO A 23 42.82 -2.24 28.69
N ASP A 24 41.87 -3.01 29.21
CA ASP A 24 40.63 -3.28 28.46
C ASP A 24 39.85 -1.95 28.43
N GLY A 25 40.22 -1.10 27.47
CA GLY A 25 39.48 0.11 27.10
C GLY A 25 38.34 -0.19 26.13
N PRO A 26 37.37 0.74 25.95
CA PRO A 26 36.16 0.52 25.14
C PRO A 26 36.50 0.12 23.70
N GLY A 27 35.78 -0.88 23.20
CA GLY A 27 36.15 -1.77 22.10
C GLY A 27 36.59 -1.10 20.79
N ARG A 28 37.80 -1.43 20.35
CA ARG A 28 38.34 -1.18 19.02
C ARG A 28 37.64 -2.12 18.02
N SER A 29 36.72 -1.63 17.17
CA SER A 29 36.13 -2.48 16.12
C SER A 29 37.04 -2.51 14.88
N ASP A 30 37.37 -3.70 14.39
CA ASP A 30 38.09 -3.87 13.13
C ASP A 30 37.23 -3.40 11.94
N ARG A 31 37.80 -2.64 10.99
CA ARG A 31 37.07 -2.14 9.80
C ARG A 31 36.55 -3.29 8.94
N ASP A 32 37.34 -4.35 8.84
CA ASP A 32 36.96 -5.60 8.18
C ASP A 32 35.73 -6.24 8.84
N GLN A 33 35.66 -6.24 10.17
CA GLN A 33 34.49 -6.72 10.91
C GLN A 33 33.26 -5.84 10.64
N THR A 34 33.40 -4.50 10.66
CA THR A 34 32.30 -3.58 10.32
C THR A 34 31.76 -3.81 8.91
N VAL A 35 32.64 -3.98 7.91
CA VAL A 35 32.25 -4.21 6.52
C VAL A 35 31.52 -5.55 6.35
N ARG A 36 31.95 -6.60 7.04
CA ARG A 36 31.26 -7.91 7.03
C ARG A 36 29.86 -7.82 7.64
N TRP A 37 29.72 -7.15 8.78
CA TRP A 37 28.41 -6.95 9.41
C TRP A 37 27.48 -6.10 8.55
N LEU A 38 28.00 -5.03 7.93
CA LEU A 38 27.23 -4.21 7.00
C LEU A 38 26.73 -5.06 5.81
N ALA A 39 27.61 -5.83 5.18
CA ALA A 39 27.24 -6.72 4.08
C ALA A 39 26.21 -7.78 4.51
N ALA A 40 26.35 -8.35 5.71
CA ALA A 40 25.41 -9.31 6.26
C ALA A 40 24.02 -8.70 6.50
N ILE A 41 23.97 -7.52 7.12
CA ILE A 41 22.71 -6.81 7.40
C ILE A 41 22.01 -6.45 6.09
N LEU A 42 22.72 -5.85 5.13
CA LEU A 42 22.19 -5.53 3.81
C LEU A 42 21.66 -6.77 3.09
N SER A 43 22.39 -7.88 3.16
CA SER A 43 21.96 -9.15 2.56
C SER A 43 20.69 -9.70 3.22
N LEU A 44 20.58 -9.63 4.55
CA LEU A 44 19.37 -10.04 5.26
C LEU A 44 18.17 -9.14 4.94
N THR A 45 18.40 -7.83 4.76
CA THR A 45 17.36 -6.91 4.31
C THR A 45 16.84 -7.29 2.92
N ALA A 46 17.73 -7.57 1.96
CA ALA A 46 17.32 -8.05 0.64
C ALA A 46 16.63 -9.44 0.72
N ALA A 47 17.08 -10.32 1.61
CA ALA A 47 16.45 -11.62 1.83
C ALA A 47 15.01 -11.47 2.33
N ALA A 48 14.77 -10.52 3.24
CA ALA A 48 13.43 -10.22 3.72
C ALA A 48 12.50 -9.78 2.58
N ILE A 49 12.99 -8.91 1.67
CA ILE A 49 12.26 -8.47 0.46
C ILE A 49 11.93 -9.68 -0.43
N HIS A 50 12.93 -10.51 -0.75
CA HIS A 50 12.70 -11.64 -1.64
C HIS A 50 11.77 -12.70 -1.03
N PHE A 51 11.87 -12.97 0.28
CA PHE A 51 10.96 -13.91 0.95
C PHE A 51 9.51 -13.46 0.96
N GLY A 52 9.23 -12.17 1.19
CA GLY A 52 7.83 -11.74 1.25
C GLY A 52 7.17 -11.58 -0.13
N TYR A 53 7.95 -11.44 -1.20
CA TYR A 53 7.43 -11.55 -2.57
C TYR A 53 7.27 -12.99 -3.06
N ALA A 54 7.95 -13.96 -2.45
CA ALA A 54 7.91 -15.35 -2.89
C ALA A 54 6.48 -15.97 -2.91
N PRO A 55 5.60 -15.78 -1.91
CA PRO A 55 4.24 -16.32 -1.94
C PRO A 55 3.40 -15.82 -3.11
N HIS A 56 3.49 -14.52 -3.42
CA HIS A 56 2.79 -13.92 -4.55
C HIS A 56 3.24 -14.58 -5.87
N HIS A 57 4.56 -14.65 -6.09
CA HIS A 57 5.09 -15.30 -7.29
C HIS A 57 4.82 -16.81 -7.33
N LEU A 58 4.83 -17.52 -6.20
CA LEU A 58 4.44 -18.94 -6.15
C LEU A 58 2.99 -19.16 -6.55
N SER A 59 2.11 -18.18 -6.30
CA SER A 59 0.69 -18.26 -6.67
C SER A 59 0.43 -18.01 -8.15
N ASP A 60 1.31 -17.27 -8.83
CA ASP A 60 1.21 -16.97 -10.25
C ASP A 60 2.02 -17.96 -11.11
N ASP A 61 3.28 -18.25 -10.75
CA ASP A 61 4.11 -19.25 -11.39
C ASP A 61 5.15 -19.85 -10.44
N TRP A 62 5.13 -21.18 -10.33
CA TRP A 62 5.98 -21.92 -9.41
C TRP A 62 7.47 -21.67 -9.66
N ALA A 63 7.92 -21.50 -10.91
CA ALA A 63 9.34 -21.31 -11.22
C ALA A 63 9.84 -19.94 -10.75
N HIS A 64 9.05 -18.87 -10.96
CA HIS A 64 9.35 -17.54 -10.42
C HIS A 64 9.35 -17.57 -8.89
N GLY A 65 8.33 -18.16 -8.27
CA GLY A 65 8.27 -18.29 -6.81
C GLY A 65 9.49 -19.00 -6.20
N TRP A 66 9.93 -20.12 -6.80
CA TRP A 66 11.14 -20.82 -6.36
C TRP A 66 12.42 -20.02 -6.57
N PHE A 67 12.51 -19.22 -7.63
CA PHE A 67 13.64 -18.31 -7.83
C PHE A 67 13.80 -17.35 -6.65
N PHE A 68 12.73 -16.69 -6.22
CA PHE A 68 12.76 -15.80 -5.05
C PHE A 68 13.18 -16.53 -3.77
N MET A 69 12.65 -17.75 -3.53
CA MET A 69 13.01 -18.57 -2.37
C MET A 69 14.49 -18.95 -2.35
N VAL A 70 15.04 -19.37 -3.51
CA VAL A 70 16.46 -19.75 -3.63
C VAL A 70 17.37 -18.55 -3.42
N ILE A 71 17.03 -17.39 -3.99
CA ILE A 71 17.79 -16.15 -3.79
C ILE A 71 17.76 -15.72 -2.33
N ALA A 72 16.60 -15.73 -1.69
CA ALA A 72 16.46 -15.36 -0.27
C ALA A 72 17.24 -16.31 0.64
N ALA A 73 17.17 -17.62 0.40
CA ALA A 73 17.96 -18.62 1.12
C ALA A 73 19.47 -18.41 0.95
N TYR A 74 19.92 -18.10 -0.28
CA TYR A 74 21.31 -17.73 -0.53
C TYR A 74 21.72 -16.49 0.26
N GLN A 75 20.88 -15.45 0.30
CA GLN A 75 21.19 -14.19 0.99
C GLN A 75 21.27 -14.37 2.52
N CYS A 76 20.44 -15.25 3.10
CA CYS A 76 20.57 -15.66 4.49
C CYS A 76 21.87 -16.44 4.73
N LEU A 77 22.20 -17.40 3.87
CA LEU A 77 23.42 -18.18 3.97
C LEU A 77 24.68 -17.30 3.84
N PHE A 78 24.68 -16.36 2.90
CA PHE A 78 25.75 -15.38 2.73
C PHE A 78 25.95 -14.56 4.00
N ALA A 79 24.87 -14.04 4.60
CA ALA A 79 24.96 -13.25 5.83
C ALA A 79 25.58 -14.03 7.00
N VAL A 80 25.23 -15.31 7.14
CA VAL A 80 25.85 -16.19 8.14
C VAL A 80 27.32 -16.45 7.82
N LEU A 81 27.64 -16.82 6.58
CA LEU A 81 28.99 -17.20 6.18
C LEU A 81 29.97 -16.03 6.21
N ILE A 82 29.55 -14.82 5.83
CA ILE A 82 30.44 -13.66 5.80
C ILE A 82 30.85 -13.20 7.20
N VAL A 83 30.01 -13.43 8.21
CA VAL A 83 30.34 -13.16 9.61
C VAL A 83 31.12 -14.33 10.22
N ALA A 84 30.64 -15.56 10.04
CA ALA A 84 31.19 -16.74 10.73
C ALA A 84 32.48 -17.29 10.09
N ARG A 85 32.55 -17.31 8.76
CA ARG A 85 33.69 -17.87 7.99
C ARG A 85 33.99 -17.07 6.72
N PRO A 86 34.45 -15.81 6.86
CA PRO A 86 34.73 -14.93 5.73
C PRO A 86 35.90 -15.46 4.89
N ARG A 87 35.57 -16.11 3.79
CA ARG A 87 36.53 -16.60 2.79
C ARG A 87 36.38 -15.76 1.52
N ARG A 88 37.45 -15.65 0.73
CA ARG A 88 37.44 -14.90 -0.54
C ARG A 88 36.32 -15.35 -1.48
N TRP A 89 36.02 -16.65 -1.52
CA TRP A 89 34.94 -17.18 -2.35
C TRP A 89 33.55 -16.69 -1.92
N VAL A 90 33.33 -16.36 -0.65
CA VAL A 90 32.05 -15.82 -0.16
C VAL A 90 31.81 -14.41 -0.71
N TRP A 91 32.86 -13.57 -0.73
CA TRP A 91 32.79 -12.27 -1.41
C TRP A 91 32.61 -12.41 -2.93
N ALA A 92 33.30 -13.37 -3.55
CA ALA A 92 33.16 -13.61 -4.98
C ALA A 92 31.75 -14.10 -5.35
N SER A 93 31.15 -14.98 -4.53
CA SER A 93 29.78 -15.44 -4.76
C SER A 93 28.78 -14.29 -4.67
N ALA A 94 28.98 -13.35 -3.74
CA ALA A 94 28.12 -12.16 -3.64
C ALA A 94 28.15 -11.30 -4.90
N ILE A 95 29.31 -11.14 -5.53
CA ILE A 95 29.40 -10.41 -6.80
C ILE A 95 28.58 -11.13 -7.87
N VAL A 96 28.83 -12.43 -8.06
CA VAL A 96 28.20 -13.21 -9.14
C VAL A 96 26.68 -13.28 -8.97
N VAL A 97 26.21 -13.65 -7.78
CA VAL A 97 24.77 -13.86 -7.54
C VAL A 97 24.01 -12.53 -7.58
N ASN A 98 24.51 -11.47 -6.94
CA ASN A 98 23.81 -10.18 -6.97
C ASN A 98 23.83 -9.54 -8.36
N ALA A 99 24.92 -9.69 -9.13
CA ALA A 99 24.95 -9.24 -10.52
C ALA A 99 23.92 -10.01 -11.37
N GLY A 100 23.77 -11.32 -11.15
CA GLY A 100 22.74 -12.13 -11.77
C GLY A 100 21.33 -11.64 -11.44
N ILE A 101 21.04 -11.36 -10.17
CA ILE A 101 19.75 -10.82 -9.72
C ILE A 101 19.44 -9.50 -10.43
N ILE A 102 20.38 -8.55 -10.42
CA ILE A 102 20.20 -7.23 -11.07
C ILE A 102 20.02 -7.38 -12.58
N ALA A 103 20.78 -8.28 -13.23
CA ALA A 103 20.64 -8.53 -14.66
C ALA A 103 19.26 -9.11 -15.00
N THR A 104 18.79 -10.11 -14.26
CA THR A 104 17.44 -10.68 -14.41
C THR A 104 16.37 -9.62 -14.20
N TRP A 105 16.48 -8.81 -13.15
CA TRP A 105 15.56 -7.69 -12.90
C TRP A 105 15.56 -6.66 -14.03
N LEU A 106 16.73 -6.27 -14.54
CA LEU A 106 16.81 -5.30 -15.62
C LEU A 106 16.16 -5.85 -16.90
N VAL A 107 16.36 -7.13 -17.22
CA VAL A 107 15.71 -7.80 -18.35
C VAL A 107 14.20 -7.81 -18.16
N SER A 108 13.69 -8.21 -16.99
CA SER A 108 12.24 -8.24 -16.75
C SER A 108 11.58 -6.86 -16.85
N ARG A 109 12.29 -5.79 -16.46
CA ARG A 109 11.78 -4.40 -16.54
C ARG A 109 11.93 -3.73 -17.91
N THR A 110 12.77 -4.25 -18.81
CA THR A 110 13.07 -3.59 -20.09
C THR A 110 12.51 -4.32 -21.30
N VAL A 111 12.76 -5.61 -21.40
CA VAL A 111 12.39 -6.44 -22.57
C VAL A 111 11.50 -7.62 -22.21
N GLY A 112 11.28 -7.86 -20.91
CA GLY A 112 10.57 -9.03 -20.40
C GLY A 112 11.45 -10.28 -20.37
N LEU A 113 11.09 -11.24 -19.52
CA LEU A 113 11.79 -12.53 -19.47
C LEU A 113 11.41 -13.39 -20.68
N PRO A 114 12.35 -14.17 -21.24
CA PRO A 114 12.10 -14.97 -22.44
C PRO A 114 11.32 -16.28 -22.16
N PHE A 115 10.82 -16.45 -20.94
CA PHE A 115 10.08 -17.61 -20.47
C PHE A 115 9.17 -17.18 -19.31
N GLY A 116 8.08 -17.90 -19.09
CA GLY A 116 7.13 -17.64 -18.00
C GLY A 116 5.72 -17.31 -18.50
N PRO A 117 4.78 -16.99 -17.61
CA PRO A 117 3.42 -16.64 -18.00
C PRO A 117 3.34 -15.35 -18.83
N GLU A 118 4.30 -14.44 -18.65
CA GLU A 118 4.34 -13.09 -19.23
C GLU A 118 5.55 -12.93 -20.18
N GLU A 119 5.79 -13.90 -21.07
CA GLU A 119 6.96 -13.91 -21.95
C GLU A 119 7.10 -12.61 -22.77
N LEU A 120 8.30 -12.02 -22.75
CA LEU A 120 8.68 -10.80 -23.48
C LEU A 120 7.82 -9.57 -23.15
N ARG A 121 7.06 -9.61 -22.06
CA ARG A 121 6.36 -8.44 -21.53
C ARG A 121 7.21 -7.79 -20.46
N SER A 122 7.49 -6.50 -20.63
CA SER A 122 8.18 -5.72 -19.60
C SER A 122 7.26 -5.53 -18.41
N GLU A 123 7.72 -5.91 -17.24
CA GLU A 123 7.00 -5.67 -15.99
C GLU A 123 7.28 -4.24 -15.45
N SER A 124 6.37 -3.67 -14.68
CA SER A 124 6.50 -2.30 -14.13
C SER A 124 7.51 -2.19 -12.97
N PHE A 125 8.19 -1.06 -12.87
CA PHE A 125 9.03 -0.74 -11.70
C PHE A 125 8.18 -0.52 -10.44
N SER A 126 8.64 -1.05 -9.32
CA SER A 126 8.05 -0.87 -7.99
C SER A 126 9.11 -0.43 -6.98
N ALA A 127 8.72 0.29 -5.93
CA ALA A 127 9.67 0.75 -4.93
C ALA A 127 10.48 -0.39 -4.27
N PRO A 128 9.88 -1.55 -3.91
CA PRO A 128 10.62 -2.64 -3.28
C PRO A 128 11.68 -3.29 -4.17
N ASP A 129 11.41 -3.41 -5.48
CA ASP A 129 12.38 -3.97 -6.43
C ASP A 129 13.59 -3.05 -6.67
N ILE A 130 13.36 -1.73 -6.70
CA ILE A 130 14.42 -0.72 -6.81
C ILE A 130 15.29 -0.78 -5.55
N VAL A 131 14.67 -0.82 -4.37
CA VAL A 131 15.37 -0.90 -3.08
C VAL A 131 16.24 -2.16 -3.01
N SER A 132 15.68 -3.33 -3.34
CA SER A 132 16.44 -4.59 -3.35
C SER A 132 17.63 -4.54 -4.32
N SER A 133 17.42 -3.97 -5.52
CA SER A 133 18.46 -3.84 -6.54
C SER A 133 19.59 -2.87 -6.13
N VAL A 134 19.25 -1.77 -5.47
CA VAL A 134 20.24 -0.84 -4.90
C VAL A 134 21.06 -1.52 -3.81
N ILE A 135 20.41 -2.25 -2.90
CA ILE A 135 21.08 -3.02 -1.85
C ILE A 135 22.05 -4.05 -2.46
N ALA A 136 21.60 -4.80 -3.46
CA ALA A 136 22.42 -5.75 -4.20
C ALA A 136 23.65 -5.07 -4.83
N GLY A 137 23.47 -3.89 -5.43
CA GLY A 137 24.55 -3.08 -5.99
C GLY A 137 25.59 -2.64 -4.94
N VAL A 138 25.14 -2.22 -3.76
CA VAL A 138 26.02 -1.86 -2.64
C VAL A 138 26.82 -3.08 -2.17
N ILE A 139 26.19 -4.25 -2.06
CA ILE A 139 26.88 -5.51 -1.68
C ILE A 139 27.97 -5.86 -2.70
N ILE A 140 27.70 -5.70 -4.01
CA ILE A 140 28.69 -5.92 -5.07
C ILE A 140 29.90 -4.99 -4.88
N VAL A 141 29.68 -3.69 -4.66
CA VAL A 141 30.76 -2.72 -4.45
C VAL A 141 31.58 -3.06 -3.21
N LEU A 142 30.93 -3.37 -2.08
CA LEU A 142 31.62 -3.80 -0.86
C LEU A 142 32.48 -5.05 -1.11
N SER A 143 31.95 -6.02 -1.87
CA SER A 143 32.65 -7.27 -2.21
C SER A 143 33.87 -7.03 -3.10
N ILE A 144 33.74 -6.17 -4.12
CA ILE A 144 34.85 -5.79 -5.02
C ILE A 144 35.95 -5.09 -4.22
N VAL A 145 35.59 -4.14 -3.36
CA VAL A 145 36.55 -3.43 -2.50
C VAL A 145 37.25 -4.41 -1.56
N ALA A 146 36.51 -5.34 -0.94
CA ALA A 146 37.07 -6.32 -0.04
C ALA A 146 38.05 -7.29 -0.70
N LEU A 147 37.80 -7.68 -1.95
CA LEU A 147 38.68 -8.55 -2.72
C LEU A 147 39.89 -7.81 -3.30
N SER A 148 39.71 -6.57 -3.75
CA SER A 148 40.73 -5.80 -4.47
C SER A 148 41.69 -5.07 -3.53
N PHE A 149 41.22 -4.65 -2.36
CA PHE A 149 41.98 -3.81 -1.42
C PHE A 149 42.02 -4.37 0.02
N PRO A 150 42.46 -5.62 0.24
CA PRO A 150 42.45 -6.24 1.57
C PRO A 150 43.27 -5.45 2.60
N ALA A 151 44.36 -4.80 2.18
CA ALA A 151 45.22 -3.99 3.05
C ALA A 151 44.55 -2.70 3.59
N VAL A 152 43.49 -2.20 2.91
CA VAL A 152 42.73 -1.02 3.36
C VAL A 152 41.77 -1.40 4.50
N LEU A 153 41.23 -2.61 4.46
CA LEU A 153 40.30 -3.15 5.47
C LEU A 153 41.02 -3.66 6.72
N GLN A 154 42.27 -4.12 6.59
CA GLN A 154 43.10 -4.60 7.71
C GLN A 154 43.69 -3.47 8.58
N ARG A 155 43.48 -2.19 8.23
CA ARG A 155 43.95 -1.07 9.04
C ARG A 155 43.03 -0.86 10.24
N GLN A 156 43.56 -1.08 11.45
CA GLN A 156 42.90 -0.72 12.70
C GLN A 156 42.59 0.79 12.69
N SER A 157 41.31 1.14 12.77
CA SER A 157 40.90 2.55 12.93
C SER A 157 40.51 2.86 14.36
N GLN A 158 40.93 4.04 14.84
CA GLN A 158 40.48 4.61 16.11
C GLN A 158 39.21 5.46 15.98
N ASP A 159 38.62 5.55 14.79
CA ASP A 159 37.57 6.53 14.54
C ASP A 159 36.18 6.04 14.96
N ARG A 160 35.39 6.96 15.53
CA ARG A 160 33.93 6.86 15.84
C ARG A 160 33.03 6.59 14.62
N VAL A 161 33.64 6.20 13.51
CA VAL A 161 33.06 5.87 12.22
C VAL A 161 32.20 4.60 12.31
N SER A 162 32.60 3.60 13.11
CA SER A 162 31.84 2.35 13.29
C SER A 162 30.42 2.57 13.82
N LEU A 163 30.21 3.52 14.74
CA LEU A 163 28.89 3.87 15.28
C LEU A 163 28.00 4.59 14.26
N ARG A 164 28.57 5.46 13.41
CA ARG A 164 27.82 6.17 12.36
C ARG A 164 27.39 5.24 11.23
N PHE A 165 28.24 4.29 10.86
CA PHE A 165 27.91 3.26 9.86
C PHE A 165 26.93 2.22 10.40
N ALA A 166 27.05 1.83 11.68
CA ALA A 166 26.05 0.98 12.33
C ALA A 166 24.70 1.69 12.44
N ALA A 167 24.66 2.97 12.82
CA ALA A 167 23.43 3.77 12.84
C ALA A 167 22.83 3.95 11.43
N PHE A 168 23.66 4.12 10.40
CA PHE A 168 23.19 4.17 9.02
C PHE A 168 22.60 2.84 8.58
N ALA A 169 23.27 1.71 8.84
CA ALA A 169 22.79 0.36 8.52
C ALA A 169 21.47 0.03 9.23
N ILE A 170 21.38 0.36 10.54
CA ILE A 170 20.15 0.22 11.33
C ILE A 170 19.05 1.13 10.77
N GLY A 171 19.39 2.36 10.37
CA GLY A 171 18.48 3.28 9.69
C GLY A 171 17.99 2.75 8.35
N THR A 172 18.86 2.14 7.52
CA THR A 172 18.45 1.54 6.25
C THR A 172 17.54 0.35 6.48
N VAL A 173 17.84 -0.53 7.44
CA VAL A 173 16.97 -1.67 7.80
C VAL A 173 15.63 -1.19 8.33
N ALA A 174 15.60 -0.18 9.21
CA ALA A 174 14.37 0.37 9.77
C ALA A 174 13.51 1.07 8.71
N VAL A 175 14.12 1.81 7.78
CA VAL A 175 13.41 2.46 6.66
C VAL A 175 12.89 1.43 5.66
N VAL A 176 13.66 0.38 5.37
CA VAL A 176 13.24 -0.67 4.43
C VAL A 176 12.18 -1.58 5.04
N LEU A 177 12.30 -1.95 6.32
CA LEU A 177 11.23 -2.64 7.04
C LEU A 177 9.98 -1.76 7.15
N GLY A 178 10.13 -0.47 7.45
CA GLY A 178 9.03 0.49 7.45
C GLY A 178 8.35 0.61 6.09
N ALA A 179 9.13 0.68 5.00
CA ALA A 179 8.62 0.73 3.63
C ALA A 179 7.95 -0.59 3.22
N LEU A 180 8.47 -1.75 3.64
CA LEU A 180 7.81 -3.06 3.44
C LEU A 180 6.47 -3.13 4.16
N MET A 181 6.40 -2.68 5.41
CA MET A 181 5.16 -2.63 6.19
C MET A 181 4.14 -1.63 5.62
N LEU A 182 4.55 -0.71 4.76
CA LEU A 182 3.69 0.26 4.07
C LEU A 182 3.31 -0.20 2.64
N THR A 183 3.83 -1.33 2.16
CA THR A 183 3.44 -1.87 0.84
C THR A 183 2.21 -2.76 0.97
N PRO A 184 1.12 -2.51 0.20
CA PRO A 184 -0.13 -3.28 0.29
C PRO A 184 0.06 -4.79 0.06
N THR A 185 1.13 -5.17 -0.67
CA THR A 185 1.48 -6.56 -1.00
C THR A 185 2.06 -7.35 0.18
N TYR A 186 2.70 -6.69 1.16
CA TYR A 186 3.29 -7.36 2.33
C TYR A 186 2.28 -7.57 3.45
N THR A 187 1.37 -6.62 3.65
CA THR A 187 0.23 -6.78 4.56
C THR A 187 -0.69 -7.91 4.07
N SER A 188 -1.03 -7.92 2.78
CA SER A 188 -1.87 -8.97 2.18
C SER A 188 -1.21 -10.37 2.12
N ALA A 189 0.11 -10.48 1.98
CA ALA A 189 0.81 -11.77 1.97
C ALA A 189 1.00 -12.40 3.36
N HIS A 190 1.10 -11.59 4.42
CA HIS A 190 1.17 -12.11 5.80
C HIS A 190 -0.20 -12.47 6.38
N GLU A 191 -1.28 -11.86 5.88
CA GLU A 191 -2.66 -12.30 6.14
C GLU A 191 -2.95 -13.69 5.53
N ALA A 192 -2.39 -14.00 4.36
CA ALA A 192 -2.61 -15.28 3.69
C ALA A 192 -1.98 -16.50 4.41
N ALA A 193 -0.89 -16.30 5.17
CA ALA A 193 -0.19 -17.38 5.87
C ALA A 193 -0.66 -17.60 7.32
N GLY A 194 -1.50 -16.71 7.84
CA GLY A 194 -2.03 -16.77 9.21
C GLY A 194 -3.53 -16.63 9.22
N HIS A 195 -4.24 -17.72 8.93
CA HIS A 195 -5.70 -17.82 8.95
C HIS A 195 -6.40 -16.94 7.91
N GLY A 196 -7.08 -17.59 6.96
CA GLY A 196 -7.97 -16.93 6.01
C GLY A 196 -9.06 -16.15 6.74
N HIS A 197 -8.80 -14.87 6.91
CA HIS A 197 -9.77 -13.80 6.96
C HIS A 197 -9.08 -12.67 6.20
N SER A 198 -9.73 -12.12 5.17
CA SER A 198 -9.50 -10.73 4.82
C SER A 198 -9.36 -9.96 6.13
N GLU A 199 -8.35 -9.09 6.29
CA GLU A 199 -8.59 -7.92 7.13
C GLU A 199 -9.79 -7.21 6.50
N THR A 200 -11.00 -7.62 6.90
CA THR A 200 -12.08 -6.68 7.11
C THR A 200 -11.44 -5.57 7.90
N THR A 201 -11.14 -4.43 7.25
CA THR A 201 -11.29 -3.13 7.91
C THR A 201 -12.63 -3.20 8.62
N SER A 202 -12.57 -3.57 9.89
CA SER A 202 -13.75 -3.84 10.69
C SER A 202 -14.48 -2.53 10.81
N LEU A 203 -15.80 -2.56 10.72
CA LEU A 203 -16.64 -1.44 11.09
C LEU A 203 -16.44 -1.16 12.58
N ASP A 204 -15.47 -0.32 12.91
CA ASP A 204 -15.22 0.14 14.29
C ASP A 204 -15.91 1.48 14.57
N GLY A 205 -16.59 2.02 13.55
CA GLY A 205 -17.34 3.27 13.62
C GLY A 205 -16.45 4.51 13.64
N THR A 206 -15.19 4.41 13.23
CA THR A 206 -14.23 5.51 13.34
C THR A 206 -13.86 6.16 12.02
N THR A 207 -14.20 5.54 10.88
CA THR A 207 -13.85 6.10 9.57
C THR A 207 -14.62 7.40 9.28
N PRO A 208 -14.07 8.33 8.48
CA PRO A 208 -14.78 9.55 8.07
C PRO A 208 -16.19 9.27 7.53
N CYS A 209 -16.35 8.19 6.77
CA CYS A 209 -17.63 7.75 6.26
C CYS A 209 -18.62 7.29 7.35
N GLU A 210 -18.21 6.40 8.26
CA GLU A 210 -19.07 5.89 9.33
C GLU A 210 -19.54 7.01 10.26
N LEU A 211 -18.69 8.01 10.47
CA LEU A 211 -19.00 9.20 11.25
C LEU A 211 -20.02 10.13 10.60
N SER A 212 -20.27 9.98 9.30
CA SER A 212 -21.16 10.84 8.51
C SER A 212 -22.63 10.41 8.55
N GLY A 213 -22.94 9.26 9.16
CA GLY A 213 -24.31 8.78 9.37
C GLY A 213 -24.67 7.51 8.55
N PRO A 214 -25.96 7.16 8.44
CA PRO A 214 -26.40 5.94 7.74
C PRO A 214 -26.08 6.00 6.24
N PRO A 215 -25.97 4.82 5.56
CA PRO A 215 -25.68 4.74 4.13
C PRO A 215 -26.63 5.59 3.29
N ALA A 216 -26.10 6.19 2.22
CA ALA A 216 -26.90 7.04 1.35
C ALA A 216 -27.98 6.23 0.61
N SER A 217 -27.62 5.04 0.15
CA SER A 217 -28.53 4.11 -0.51
C SER A 217 -28.42 2.71 0.09
N PRO A 218 -29.55 2.07 0.41
CA PRO A 218 -29.60 0.65 0.77
C PRO A 218 -29.06 -0.27 -0.34
N GLY A 219 -29.24 0.10 -1.61
CA GLY A 219 -28.82 -0.71 -2.76
C GLY A 219 -27.31 -0.67 -3.02
N GLN A 220 -26.61 0.33 -2.48
CA GLN A 220 -25.16 0.50 -2.64
C GLN A 220 -24.32 -0.35 -1.68
N VAL A 221 -24.94 -0.88 -0.62
CA VAL A 221 -24.22 -1.56 0.45
C VAL A 221 -24.70 -2.99 0.61
N ALA A 222 -23.88 -3.82 1.25
CA ALA A 222 -24.20 -5.22 1.45
C ALA A 222 -25.46 -5.40 2.32
N LEU A 223 -26.23 -6.45 2.04
CA LEU A 223 -27.33 -6.88 2.90
C LEU A 223 -26.83 -7.94 3.89
N ASP A 224 -27.25 -7.84 5.15
CA ASP A 224 -27.08 -8.92 6.13
C ASP A 224 -28.02 -10.12 5.83
N ALA A 225 -27.89 -11.18 6.62
CA ALA A 225 -28.72 -12.38 6.48
C ALA A 225 -30.21 -12.10 6.72
N GLU A 226 -30.51 -11.02 7.44
CA GLU A 226 -31.85 -10.53 7.75
C GLU A 226 -32.39 -9.55 6.70
N GLY A 227 -31.58 -9.17 5.70
CA GLY A 227 -31.95 -8.27 4.60
C GLY A 227 -31.80 -6.78 4.91
N HIS A 228 -31.09 -6.40 5.98
CA HIS A 228 -30.76 -5.02 6.28
C HIS A 228 -29.46 -4.58 5.60
N SER A 229 -29.45 -3.35 5.11
CA SER A 229 -28.29 -2.72 4.50
C SER A 229 -27.28 -2.25 5.53
N HIS A 230 -26.03 -2.72 5.43
CA HIS A 230 -24.91 -2.30 6.27
C HIS A 230 -23.74 -1.82 5.42
N ARG A 231 -23.15 -0.69 5.82
CA ARG A 231 -21.90 -0.19 5.24
C ARG A 231 -20.79 -1.21 5.45
N GLY A 232 -19.74 -1.18 4.63
CA GLY A 232 -18.53 -1.94 4.86
C GLY A 232 -17.86 -2.44 3.59
N PRO A 233 -16.80 -3.26 3.76
CA PRO A 233 -16.07 -3.86 2.66
C PRO A 233 -17.01 -4.62 1.72
N SER A 234 -16.82 -4.40 0.43
CA SER A 234 -17.55 -5.10 -0.61
C SER A 234 -17.02 -6.51 -0.81
N PRO A 235 -17.87 -7.54 -0.89
CA PRO A 235 -17.43 -8.92 -1.12
C PRO A 235 -16.51 -8.99 -2.34
N GLN A 236 -15.35 -9.64 -2.18
CA GLN A 236 -14.41 -9.86 -3.26
C GLN A 236 -14.40 -11.35 -3.62
N VAL A 237 -14.42 -11.64 -4.92
CA VAL A 237 -14.14 -12.96 -5.48
C VAL A 237 -12.68 -13.03 -5.94
N VAL A 238 -12.10 -14.23 -5.80
CA VAL A 238 -10.76 -14.50 -6.31
C VAL A 238 -10.83 -14.56 -7.84
N LEU A 239 -10.18 -13.62 -8.50
CA LEU A 239 -10.10 -13.56 -9.95
C LEU A 239 -9.07 -14.55 -10.48
N THR A 240 -9.30 -15.13 -11.65
CA THR A 240 -8.28 -15.86 -12.40
C THR A 240 -7.20 -14.91 -12.93
N GLN A 241 -6.05 -15.44 -13.34
CA GLN A 241 -4.98 -14.62 -13.91
C GLN A 241 -5.47 -13.80 -15.12
N ALA A 242 -6.18 -14.43 -16.06
CA ALA A 242 -6.70 -13.78 -17.25
C ALA A 242 -7.69 -12.64 -16.90
N GLU A 243 -8.56 -12.85 -15.90
CA GLU A 243 -9.47 -11.80 -15.42
C GLU A 243 -8.72 -10.65 -14.77
N ARG A 244 -7.68 -10.93 -13.97
CA ARG A 244 -6.82 -9.88 -13.37
C ARG A 244 -6.14 -9.04 -14.44
N GLU A 245 -5.54 -9.68 -15.44
CA GLU A 245 -4.86 -8.98 -16.54
C GLU A 245 -5.84 -8.11 -17.33
N GLN A 246 -7.03 -8.63 -17.63
CA GLN A 246 -8.06 -7.89 -18.34
C GLN A 246 -8.59 -6.72 -17.49
N LEU A 247 -8.83 -6.94 -16.19
CA LEU A 247 -9.26 -5.90 -15.26
C LEU A 247 -8.23 -4.77 -15.16
N ILE A 248 -6.95 -5.11 -15.02
CA ILE A 248 -5.86 -4.11 -15.01
C ILE A 248 -5.88 -3.28 -16.29
N ALA A 249 -5.97 -3.91 -17.46
CA ALA A 249 -6.03 -3.19 -18.74
C ALA A 249 -7.26 -2.26 -18.82
N GLN A 250 -8.41 -2.69 -18.32
CA GLN A 250 -9.63 -1.86 -18.27
C GLN A 250 -9.47 -0.68 -17.30
N GLN A 251 -8.87 -0.89 -16.13
CA GLN A 251 -8.62 0.18 -15.15
C GLN A 251 -7.55 1.16 -15.63
N GLU A 252 -6.54 0.72 -16.38
CA GLU A 252 -5.59 1.62 -17.04
C GLU A 252 -6.29 2.55 -18.03
N LEU A 253 -7.24 2.03 -18.83
CA LEU A 253 -8.07 2.85 -19.70
C LEU A 253 -8.91 3.85 -18.90
N ALA A 254 -9.53 3.42 -17.81
CA ALA A 254 -10.30 4.29 -16.92
C ALA A 254 -9.45 5.41 -16.31
N ARG A 255 -8.21 5.11 -15.88
CA ARG A 255 -7.25 6.11 -15.35
C ARG A 255 -6.88 7.19 -16.36
N THR A 256 -6.97 6.94 -17.67
CA THR A 256 -6.76 8.00 -18.68
C THR A 256 -7.81 9.11 -18.57
N VAL A 257 -9.02 8.78 -18.12
CA VAL A 257 -10.12 9.74 -17.91
C VAL A 257 -9.86 10.59 -16.68
N VAL A 258 -9.32 9.98 -15.62
CA VAL A 258 -8.89 10.69 -14.40
C VAL A 258 -7.84 11.76 -14.73
N ALA A 259 -6.83 11.41 -15.52
CA ALA A 259 -5.82 12.36 -15.96
C ALA A 259 -6.39 13.49 -16.84
N LYS A 260 -7.46 13.20 -17.59
CA LYS A 260 -8.11 14.16 -18.49
C LYS A 260 -9.01 15.16 -17.77
N TYR A 261 -9.66 14.75 -16.68
CA TYR A 261 -10.61 15.58 -15.93
C TYR A 261 -10.24 15.68 -14.45
N PRO A 262 -9.09 16.31 -14.12
CA PRO A 262 -8.62 16.38 -12.73
C PRO A 262 -9.49 17.28 -11.84
N THR A 263 -10.31 18.16 -12.42
CA THR A 263 -11.21 19.06 -11.69
C THR A 263 -12.64 19.07 -12.23
N VAL A 264 -13.57 19.55 -11.41
CA VAL A 264 -14.96 19.83 -11.82
C VAL A 264 -15.00 20.72 -13.07
N ALA A 265 -14.19 21.78 -13.13
CA ALA A 265 -14.15 22.68 -14.29
C ALA A 265 -13.77 21.94 -15.59
N ASP A 266 -12.82 21.01 -15.51
CA ASP A 266 -12.41 20.19 -16.66
C ASP A 266 -13.54 19.25 -17.10
N ALA A 267 -14.24 18.63 -16.14
CA ALA A 267 -15.38 17.76 -16.42
C ALA A 267 -16.54 18.53 -17.07
N GLU A 268 -16.86 19.72 -16.57
CA GLU A 268 -17.89 20.58 -17.16
C GLU A 268 -17.51 21.01 -18.59
N ALA A 269 -16.25 21.37 -18.83
CA ALA A 269 -15.73 21.64 -20.17
C ALA A 269 -15.80 20.39 -21.08
N GLY A 270 -15.66 19.20 -20.49
CA GLY A 270 -15.85 17.90 -21.14
C GLY A 270 -17.31 17.50 -21.41
N GLY A 271 -18.27 18.31 -20.98
CA GLY A 271 -19.70 18.08 -21.19
C GLY A 271 -20.40 17.27 -20.10
N TYR A 272 -19.74 16.99 -18.98
CA TYR A 272 -20.40 16.47 -17.78
C TYR A 272 -21.15 17.58 -17.06
N ARG A 273 -22.20 17.25 -16.32
CA ARG A 273 -22.98 18.21 -15.53
C ARG A 273 -23.29 17.64 -14.16
N LYS A 274 -23.30 18.49 -13.15
CA LYS A 274 -23.66 18.09 -11.79
C LYS A 274 -25.02 17.40 -11.79
N SER A 275 -25.04 16.15 -11.35
CA SER A 275 -26.23 15.33 -11.18
C SER A 275 -26.56 15.13 -9.71
N THR A 276 -25.57 15.14 -8.83
CA THR A 276 -25.75 15.02 -7.37
C THR A 276 -24.81 16.01 -6.68
N GLU A 277 -25.26 16.63 -5.59
CA GLU A 277 -24.36 17.37 -4.69
C GLU A 277 -23.31 16.42 -4.07
N PHE A 278 -22.33 16.95 -3.34
CA PHE A 278 -21.45 16.10 -2.56
C PHE A 278 -22.27 15.26 -1.56
N VAL A 279 -22.05 13.94 -1.57
CA VAL A 279 -22.61 12.99 -0.60
C VAL A 279 -21.45 12.32 0.13
N PRO A 280 -21.44 12.28 1.47
CA PRO A 280 -20.39 11.58 2.21
C PRO A 280 -20.25 10.13 1.75
N CYS A 281 -19.02 9.61 1.80
CA CYS A 281 -18.63 8.28 1.34
C CYS A 281 -18.68 8.03 -0.18
N ILE A 282 -19.18 8.97 -0.99
CA ILE A 282 -19.38 8.73 -2.42
C ILE A 282 -18.87 9.90 -3.28
N GLY A 283 -19.02 11.13 -2.81
CA GLY A 283 -18.61 12.32 -3.54
C GLY A 283 -19.72 12.97 -4.37
N ALA A 284 -19.38 14.09 -5.01
CA ALA A 284 -20.28 14.80 -5.92
C ALA A 284 -20.27 14.14 -7.29
N HIS A 285 -21.45 13.94 -7.89
CA HIS A 285 -21.56 13.27 -9.19
C HIS A 285 -21.72 14.29 -10.31
N TYR A 286 -20.93 14.10 -11.37
CA TYR A 286 -21.08 14.82 -12.62
C TYR A 286 -21.32 13.81 -13.73
N THR A 287 -22.52 13.83 -14.31
CA THR A 287 -22.98 12.83 -15.28
C THR A 287 -22.96 13.41 -16.70
N ASN A 288 -22.57 12.57 -17.67
CA ASN A 288 -22.76 12.80 -19.09
C ASN A 288 -23.80 11.82 -19.64
N PRO A 289 -25.06 12.25 -19.82
CA PRO A 289 -26.16 11.37 -20.26
C PRO A 289 -25.94 10.72 -21.63
N ARG A 290 -25.00 11.21 -22.45
CA ARG A 290 -24.68 10.60 -23.76
C ARG A 290 -23.88 9.31 -23.62
N LEU A 291 -23.33 9.05 -22.44
CA LEU A 291 -22.48 7.89 -22.16
C LEU A 291 -23.22 6.80 -21.37
N THR A 292 -24.51 6.97 -21.09
CA THR A 292 -25.28 6.03 -20.24
C THR A 292 -25.81 4.81 -20.99
N PHE A 293 -25.41 4.60 -22.25
CA PHE A 293 -25.85 3.49 -23.09
C PHE A 293 -24.66 2.57 -23.39
N GLY A 294 -24.57 1.49 -22.62
CA GLY A 294 -23.49 0.51 -22.69
C GLY A 294 -22.32 0.85 -21.77
N PHE A 295 -21.72 -0.19 -21.20
CA PHE A 295 -20.52 -0.08 -20.38
C PHE A 295 -19.27 0.08 -21.25
N ASN A 296 -18.37 0.99 -20.86
CA ASN A 296 -17.05 1.16 -21.48
C ASN A 296 -16.07 1.79 -20.48
N PRO A 297 -15.01 1.08 -20.06
CA PRO A 297 -14.04 1.57 -19.07
C PRO A 297 -13.37 2.90 -19.45
N ALA A 298 -13.19 3.17 -20.75
CA ALA A 298 -12.57 4.42 -21.22
C ALA A 298 -13.57 5.59 -21.31
N ARG A 299 -14.86 5.37 -21.00
CA ARG A 299 -15.95 6.33 -21.17
C ARG A 299 -16.95 6.26 -20.01
N PRO A 300 -16.51 6.48 -18.76
CA PRO A 300 -17.41 6.52 -17.62
C PRO A 300 -18.47 7.59 -17.85
N SER A 301 -19.73 7.25 -17.57
CA SER A 301 -20.81 8.22 -17.70
C SER A 301 -20.84 9.21 -16.53
N GLU A 302 -20.14 8.91 -15.44
CA GLU A 302 -20.11 9.72 -14.23
C GLU A 302 -18.69 9.87 -13.70
N LEU A 303 -18.40 11.07 -13.21
CA LEU A 303 -17.15 11.43 -12.54
C LEU A 303 -17.46 11.89 -11.13
N LEU A 304 -16.68 11.43 -10.15
CA LEU A 304 -16.90 11.69 -8.73
C LEU A 304 -15.85 12.68 -8.21
N PHE A 305 -16.30 13.71 -7.49
CA PHE A 305 -15.44 14.77 -6.97
C PHE A 305 -15.55 14.95 -5.46
N ASP A 306 -14.48 15.45 -4.84
CA ASP A 306 -14.39 15.78 -3.40
C ASP A 306 -15.29 16.96 -2.96
N GLY A 307 -16.03 17.56 -3.90
CA GLY A 307 -16.93 18.69 -3.69
C GLY A 307 -17.50 19.19 -5.00
N THR A 308 -18.16 20.37 -4.96
CA THR A 308 -18.83 20.95 -6.13
C THR A 308 -18.22 22.27 -6.61
N SER A 309 -17.11 22.70 -6.04
CA SER A 309 -16.40 23.90 -6.52
C SER A 309 -15.73 23.61 -7.86
N PRO A 310 -15.52 24.59 -8.75
CA PRO A 310 -14.79 24.38 -10.01
C PRO A 310 -13.40 23.73 -9.84
N ASN A 311 -12.75 23.92 -8.69
CA ASN A 311 -11.42 23.39 -8.40
C ASN A 311 -11.44 22.04 -7.64
N SER A 312 -12.62 21.54 -7.28
CA SER A 312 -12.78 20.25 -6.59
C SER A 312 -12.16 19.13 -7.41
N LYS A 313 -11.49 18.20 -6.72
CA LYS A 313 -10.64 17.17 -7.32
C LYS A 313 -11.40 15.88 -7.54
N ILE A 314 -11.07 15.20 -8.64
CA ILE A 314 -11.62 13.89 -8.94
C ILE A 314 -11.14 12.88 -7.88
N VAL A 315 -12.06 12.05 -7.39
CA VAL A 315 -11.81 11.03 -6.35
C VAL A 315 -12.24 9.63 -6.77
N GLY A 316 -13.06 9.52 -7.81
CA GLY A 316 -13.52 8.24 -8.33
C GLY A 316 -14.22 8.40 -9.69
N LEU A 317 -14.54 7.26 -10.29
CA LEU A 317 -15.38 7.18 -11.48
C LEU A 317 -16.68 6.44 -11.14
N SER A 318 -17.69 6.63 -11.98
CA SER A 318 -18.91 5.83 -11.93
C SER A 318 -19.46 5.55 -13.33
N TYR A 319 -20.14 4.42 -13.45
CA TYR A 319 -20.79 3.96 -14.66
C TYR A 319 -22.28 3.82 -14.38
N LEU A 320 -23.05 4.68 -15.00
CA LEU A 320 -24.50 4.69 -15.02
C LEU A 320 -24.95 4.13 -16.37
N VAL A 321 -25.54 2.94 -16.38
CA VAL A 321 -25.90 2.23 -17.62
C VAL A 321 -27.39 1.92 -17.63
N PHE A 322 -28.07 2.34 -18.68
CA PHE A 322 -29.44 1.91 -18.95
C PHE A 322 -29.46 0.47 -19.47
N SER A 323 -30.18 -0.42 -18.77
CA SER A 323 -30.34 -1.82 -19.15
C SER A 323 -31.70 -2.34 -18.72
N LEU A 324 -32.45 -2.89 -19.69
CA LEU A 324 -33.77 -3.50 -19.49
C LEU A 324 -33.68 -4.99 -19.06
N GLY A 325 -32.51 -5.60 -19.18
CA GLY A 325 -32.30 -7.05 -19.00
C GLY A 325 -31.72 -7.44 -17.65
N GLY A 326 -31.63 -6.50 -16.70
CA GLY A 326 -30.85 -6.67 -15.46
C GLY A 326 -29.50 -5.96 -15.53
N ALA A 327 -28.62 -6.26 -14.57
CA ALA A 327 -27.28 -5.70 -14.52
C ALA A 327 -26.53 -5.99 -15.85
N PRO A 328 -25.90 -4.98 -16.46
CA PRO A 328 -25.11 -5.19 -17.67
C PRO A 328 -23.79 -5.91 -17.35
N ASP A 329 -23.12 -6.44 -18.38
CA ASP A 329 -21.71 -6.83 -18.26
C ASP A 329 -20.86 -5.58 -17.95
N GLY A 330 -19.92 -5.70 -17.01
CA GLY A 330 -19.05 -4.61 -16.61
C GLY A 330 -17.56 -4.96 -16.74
N PHE A 331 -16.82 -4.75 -15.65
CA PHE A 331 -15.39 -5.04 -15.64
C PHE A 331 -15.13 -6.54 -15.65
N ALA A 332 -13.91 -6.93 -16.03
CA ALA A 332 -13.50 -8.32 -16.03
C ALA A 332 -13.47 -8.89 -14.60
N GLY A 333 -13.99 -10.11 -14.47
CA GLY A 333 -14.15 -10.76 -13.18
C GLY A 333 -15.56 -10.65 -12.63
N GLY A 334 -15.70 -10.72 -11.31
CA GLY A 334 -16.98 -10.60 -10.61
C GLY A 334 -16.93 -9.68 -9.39
N ASN A 335 -15.98 -8.74 -9.38
CA ASN A 335 -15.80 -7.79 -8.29
C ASN A 335 -16.54 -6.47 -8.51
N ASP A 336 -17.02 -6.18 -9.73
CA ASP A 336 -17.84 -5.01 -10.00
C ASP A 336 -19.27 -5.20 -9.49
N ILE A 337 -19.74 -4.25 -8.68
CA ILE A 337 -21.02 -4.35 -7.99
C ILE A 337 -22.01 -3.35 -8.57
N TRP A 338 -22.86 -3.85 -9.46
CA TRP A 338 -23.97 -3.11 -10.01
C TRP A 338 -25.10 -2.98 -8.99
N HIS A 339 -25.61 -1.76 -8.82
CA HIS A 339 -26.77 -1.48 -7.98
C HIS A 339 -27.75 -0.55 -8.67
N GLN A 340 -28.90 -0.33 -8.04
CA GLN A 340 -29.96 0.55 -8.53
C GLN A 340 -30.45 1.49 -7.43
N HIS A 341 -31.07 2.59 -7.84
CA HIS A 341 -31.76 3.51 -6.94
C HIS A 341 -33.28 3.46 -7.14
N ASN A 342 -33.89 2.39 -6.68
CA ASN A 342 -35.33 2.12 -6.76
C ASN A 342 -36.01 1.82 -5.41
N SER A 343 -35.26 1.84 -4.32
CA SER A 343 -35.80 1.68 -2.97
C SER A 343 -36.59 2.92 -2.55
N ASN A 344 -37.70 2.72 -1.82
CA ASN A 344 -38.54 3.80 -1.29
C ASN A 344 -38.93 4.85 -2.36
N GLY A 345 -39.31 4.40 -3.57
CA GLY A 345 -39.67 5.28 -4.69
C GLY A 345 -38.49 6.00 -5.35
N GLY A 346 -37.25 5.63 -5.01
CA GLY A 346 -36.01 6.12 -5.58
C GLY A 346 -35.49 7.43 -4.99
N LEU A 347 -34.71 8.17 -5.80
CA LEU A 347 -34.02 9.39 -5.38
C LEU A 347 -34.94 10.61 -5.46
N CYS A 348 -34.72 11.61 -4.60
CA CYS A 348 -35.40 12.89 -4.70
C CYS A 348 -34.70 13.80 -5.72
N GLN A 349 -35.35 14.07 -6.84
CA GLN A 349 -34.83 14.94 -7.90
C GLN A 349 -35.54 16.30 -7.92
N LYS A 350 -34.76 17.37 -8.08
CA LYS A 350 -35.24 18.74 -8.30
C LYS A 350 -34.43 19.40 -9.42
N GLY A 351 -35.10 19.83 -10.48
CA GLY A 351 -34.44 20.53 -11.58
C GLY A 351 -33.34 19.73 -12.29
N GLY A 352 -33.45 18.40 -12.31
CA GLY A 352 -32.46 17.50 -12.90
C GLY A 352 -31.28 17.13 -11.98
N VAL A 353 -31.25 17.63 -10.74
CA VAL A 353 -30.24 17.31 -9.73
C VAL A 353 -30.87 16.48 -8.61
N ILE A 354 -30.15 15.49 -8.13
CA ILE A 354 -30.50 14.68 -6.96
C ILE A 354 -30.19 15.51 -5.70
N VAL A 355 -31.24 15.77 -4.93
CA VAL A 355 -31.20 16.60 -3.70
C VAL A 355 -31.53 15.81 -2.44
N GLY A 356 -31.80 14.52 -2.58
CA GLY A 356 -32.10 13.62 -1.46
C GLY A 356 -31.96 12.16 -1.86
N ALA A 357 -31.42 11.37 -0.95
CA ALA A 357 -31.21 9.94 -1.15
C ALA A 357 -32.50 9.12 -0.93
N GLU A 358 -32.43 7.81 -1.10
CA GLU A 358 -33.61 6.93 -1.07
C GLU A 358 -34.30 6.90 0.30
N ALA A 359 -33.58 7.10 1.40
CA ALA A 359 -34.17 7.16 2.73
C ALA A 359 -35.11 8.37 2.95
N MET A 360 -34.99 9.45 2.15
CA MET A 360 -35.85 10.63 2.27
C MET A 360 -37.32 10.25 2.01
N SER A 361 -38.25 10.79 2.79
CA SER A 361 -39.68 10.56 2.55
C SER A 361 -40.18 11.29 1.29
N GLU A 362 -41.30 10.85 0.72
CA GLU A 362 -41.91 11.55 -0.43
C GLU A 362 -42.38 12.96 -0.05
N ASP A 363 -42.90 13.14 1.17
CA ASP A 363 -43.39 14.43 1.65
C ASP A 363 -42.25 15.42 1.89
N ASP A 364 -41.12 14.98 2.45
CA ASP A 364 -39.92 15.82 2.59
C ASP A 364 -39.36 16.21 1.22
N CYS A 365 -39.35 15.27 0.27
CA CYS A 365 -38.93 15.55 -1.09
C CYS A 365 -39.83 16.61 -1.76
N LYS A 366 -41.16 16.51 -1.58
CA LYS A 366 -42.13 17.51 -2.06
C LYS A 366 -41.95 18.86 -1.37
N ALA A 367 -41.67 18.88 -0.07
CA ALA A 367 -41.42 20.11 0.68
C ALA A 367 -40.19 20.86 0.16
N LEU A 368 -39.19 20.15 -0.36
CA LEU A 368 -38.04 20.72 -1.06
C LEU A 368 -38.37 21.16 -2.50
N GLY A 369 -39.57 20.89 -3.00
CA GLY A 369 -40.00 21.12 -4.39
C GLY A 369 -39.45 20.09 -5.37
N GLY A 370 -39.05 18.92 -4.88
CA GLY A 370 -38.57 17.80 -5.68
C GLY A 370 -39.64 16.73 -5.91
N LYS A 371 -39.25 15.67 -6.60
CA LYS A 371 -40.04 14.46 -6.83
C LYS A 371 -39.17 13.22 -6.68
N LYS A 372 -39.72 12.18 -6.05
CA LYS A 372 -39.14 10.83 -6.01
C LYS A 372 -39.14 10.19 -7.40
N ILE A 373 -38.00 9.67 -7.84
CA ILE A 373 -37.82 8.99 -9.13
C ILE A 373 -37.09 7.67 -8.91
N ALA A 374 -37.78 6.57 -9.17
CA ALA A 374 -37.20 5.23 -9.20
C ALA A 374 -36.41 5.03 -10.50
N LEU A 375 -35.20 4.49 -10.37
CA LEU A 375 -34.28 4.25 -11.47
C LEU A 375 -34.23 2.75 -11.83
N ASP A 376 -35.39 2.13 -12.07
CA ASP A 376 -35.57 0.68 -12.19
C ASP A 376 -34.79 0.00 -13.33
N ASN A 377 -34.41 0.76 -14.35
CA ASN A 377 -33.67 0.25 -15.52
C ASN A 377 -32.31 0.93 -15.68
N VAL A 378 -31.82 1.54 -14.60
CA VAL A 378 -30.53 2.23 -14.58
C VAL A 378 -29.68 1.58 -13.51
N TRP A 379 -28.53 1.08 -13.94
CA TRP A 379 -27.56 0.39 -13.10
C TRP A 379 -26.37 1.30 -12.88
N MET A 380 -25.89 1.35 -11.65
CA MET A 380 -24.76 2.17 -11.24
C MET A 380 -23.66 1.28 -10.68
N LEU A 381 -22.42 1.64 -10.98
CA LEU A 381 -21.20 1.01 -10.50
C LEU A 381 -20.18 2.10 -10.18
N HIS A 382 -19.60 2.07 -8.98
CA HIS A 382 -18.48 2.93 -8.61
C HIS A 382 -17.14 2.26 -8.91
N ASP A 383 -16.12 3.05 -9.24
CA ASP A 383 -14.76 2.59 -9.58
C ASP A 383 -13.71 3.54 -8.99
N TRP A 384 -13.09 3.11 -7.89
CA TRP A 384 -12.15 3.87 -7.06
C TRP A 384 -10.70 3.67 -7.51
N ILE A 385 -10.39 4.13 -8.73
CA ILE A 385 -9.08 3.97 -9.39
C ILE A 385 -8.24 5.24 -9.42
N VAL A 386 -8.63 6.28 -8.67
CA VAL A 386 -7.86 7.53 -8.63
C VAL A 386 -6.65 7.34 -7.69
N PRO A 387 -5.40 7.54 -8.17
CA PRO A 387 -4.22 7.42 -7.31
C PRO A 387 -4.29 8.35 -6.10
N GLY A 388 -4.07 7.82 -4.90
CA GLY A 388 -4.15 8.54 -3.63
C GLY A 388 -5.56 8.66 -3.04
N TRP A 389 -6.54 8.02 -3.69
CA TRP A 389 -7.94 7.91 -3.28
C TRP A 389 -8.43 6.46 -3.37
N GLU A 390 -7.54 5.52 -3.09
CA GLU A 390 -7.86 4.11 -3.03
C GLU A 390 -8.89 3.84 -1.92
N CYS A 391 -9.99 3.19 -2.27
CA CYS A 391 -11.03 2.81 -1.33
C CYS A 391 -10.63 1.55 -0.56
N SER A 392 -10.47 1.67 0.77
CA SER A 392 -10.11 0.50 1.60
C SER A 392 -11.21 -0.55 1.71
N TRP A 393 -12.47 -0.20 1.42
CA TRP A 393 -13.58 -1.16 1.31
C TRP A 393 -13.64 -1.91 -0.02
N GLY A 394 -12.73 -1.62 -0.95
CA GLY A 394 -12.59 -2.29 -2.23
C GLY A 394 -12.80 -1.34 -3.42
N VAL A 395 -12.13 -1.63 -4.53
CA VAL A 395 -12.10 -0.75 -5.71
C VAL A 395 -13.48 -0.51 -6.34
N PHE A 396 -14.41 -1.45 -6.19
CA PHE A 396 -15.78 -1.34 -6.68
C PHE A 396 -16.82 -1.16 -5.57
N ALA A 397 -16.37 -0.80 -4.36
CA ALA A 397 -17.29 -0.64 -3.24
C ALA A 397 -18.30 0.46 -3.50
N GLY A 398 -19.55 0.26 -3.07
CA GLY A 398 -20.58 1.27 -3.23
C GLY A 398 -20.29 2.57 -2.46
N GLU A 399 -19.46 2.49 -1.42
CA GLU A 399 -19.05 3.60 -0.58
C GLU A 399 -17.55 3.49 -0.25
N CYS A 400 -16.89 4.63 -0.10
CA CYS A 400 -15.47 4.78 0.16
C CYS A 400 -15.24 5.39 1.55
N PRO A 401 -14.66 4.64 2.51
CA PRO A 401 -14.57 5.06 3.90
C PRO A 401 -13.69 6.30 4.10
N GLU A 402 -12.79 6.58 3.17
CA GLU A 402 -11.90 7.75 3.14
C GLU A 402 -12.66 9.06 2.88
N LEU A 403 -13.85 9.00 2.27
CA LEU A 403 -14.66 10.18 1.96
C LEU A 403 -15.58 10.54 3.13
N GLY A 404 -15.14 11.51 3.93
CA GLY A 404 -15.94 12.10 5.01
C GLY A 404 -16.83 13.26 4.55
N GLY A 405 -17.33 14.03 5.53
CA GLY A 405 -17.99 15.31 5.30
C GLY A 405 -19.49 15.29 5.51
N ARG A 406 -20.20 16.16 4.78
CA ARG A 406 -21.66 16.28 4.89
C ARG A 406 -22.29 16.58 3.54
N THR A 407 -23.53 16.13 3.37
CA THR A 407 -24.30 16.34 2.14
C THR A 407 -24.40 17.83 1.79
N GLY A 408 -24.09 18.17 0.55
CA GLY A 408 -24.07 19.56 0.06
C GLY A 408 -22.81 20.36 0.41
N GLY A 409 -21.85 19.76 1.12
CA GLY A 409 -20.55 20.34 1.46
C GLY A 409 -19.41 19.82 0.59
N THR A 410 -18.30 19.47 1.25
CA THR A 410 -17.12 18.81 0.66
C THR A 410 -16.66 17.62 1.50
N ALA A 411 -15.74 16.82 0.97
CA ALA A 411 -15.09 15.73 1.71
C ALA A 411 -14.32 16.19 2.95
N TRP A 412 -14.06 17.50 3.04
CA TRP A 412 -13.21 18.13 4.04
C TRP A 412 -14.01 18.89 5.11
N ASP A 413 -15.32 19.00 4.92
CA ASP A 413 -16.20 19.66 5.88
C ASP A 413 -16.39 18.79 7.13
N GLU A 414 -16.78 19.41 8.24
CA GLU A 414 -17.20 18.65 9.41
C GLU A 414 -18.46 17.80 9.10
N PRO A 415 -18.61 16.62 9.75
CA PRO A 415 -19.81 15.82 9.65
C PRO A 415 -21.08 16.61 9.96
N ALA A 416 -22.21 16.17 9.40
CA ALA A 416 -23.49 16.84 9.61
C ALA A 416 -23.83 16.96 11.11
N PRO A 417 -24.38 18.11 11.58
CA PRO A 417 -24.79 18.25 12.97
C PRO A 417 -25.72 17.11 13.43
N GLY A 418 -25.43 16.53 14.59
CA GLY A 418 -26.20 15.40 15.14
C GLY A 418 -25.72 14.02 14.69
N SER A 419 -24.83 13.93 13.70
CA SER A 419 -24.13 12.67 13.36
C SER A 419 -23.22 12.19 14.49
N ALA A 420 -22.84 10.90 14.45
CA ALA A 420 -21.87 10.34 15.39
C ALA A 420 -20.54 11.11 15.35
N GLY A 421 -20.09 11.52 14.16
CA GLY A 421 -18.91 12.35 13.98
C GLY A 421 -19.01 13.71 14.68
N ALA A 422 -20.13 14.41 14.51
CA ALA A 422 -20.33 15.72 15.15
C ALA A 422 -20.29 15.62 16.69
N GLN A 423 -20.83 14.54 17.26
CA GLN A 423 -20.82 14.31 18.71
C GLN A 423 -19.40 14.02 19.24
N LEU A 424 -18.58 13.29 18.48
CA LEU A 424 -17.19 12.99 18.84
C LEU A 424 -16.28 14.23 18.73
N THR A 425 -16.48 15.07 17.72
CA THR A 425 -15.74 16.33 17.57
C THR A 425 -16.08 17.31 18.71
N ALA A 426 -17.35 17.39 19.11
CA ALA A 426 -17.79 18.26 20.22
C ALA A 426 -17.31 17.81 21.60
N ALA A 427 -16.86 16.56 21.74
CA ALA A 427 -16.35 15.99 23.00
C ALA A 427 -14.84 16.21 23.22
N LYS A 428 -14.13 16.74 22.22
CA LYS A 428 -12.71 17.14 22.30
C LYS A 428 -12.59 18.63 22.58
#